data_AF-A0A6P2D4A7-F1
#
_entry.id   AF-A0A6P2D4A7-F1
#
_cell.length_a   1.000
_cell.length_b   1.000
_cell.length_c   1.000
_cell.angle_alpha   90.00
_cell.angle_beta   90.00
_cell.angle_gamma   90.00
#
_symmetry.space_group_name_H-M   'P 1'
#
loop_
_entity.id
_entity.type
_entity.pdbx_description
1 polymer ?
#
loop_
_entity_poly.entity_id
_entity_poly.type
_entity_poly.pdbx_seq_one_letter_code
_entity_poly.pdbx_strand_id
1 'polypeptide(L)'
;MPLLRDIIGSPHRPVLFLRSWRTQTATLLARQMYDSRDFSAMPILADALQDAGCSNADVLNHCHGAGLHVRGCWVVDLVLGKS
;
A
#
# COMPACT_ATOMS: atom_id res chain seq x y z
N MET A 1 -12.39 -3.30 -13.50
CA MET A 1 -12.68 -3.97 -12.21
C MET A 1 -11.74 -3.42 -11.14
N PRO A 2 -12.18 -2.51 -10.27
CA PRO A 2 -11.31 -1.82 -9.29
C PRO A 2 -10.61 -2.78 -8.33
N LEU A 3 -11.29 -3.86 -7.91
CA LEU A 3 -10.74 -4.88 -7.01
C LEU A 3 -9.58 -5.69 -7.62
N LEU A 4 -9.56 -5.84 -8.96
CA LEU A 4 -8.50 -6.60 -9.63
C LEU A 4 -7.14 -5.89 -9.52
N ARG A 5 -7.15 -4.55 -9.58
CA ARG A 5 -5.94 -3.73 -9.39
C ARG A 5 -5.48 -3.68 -7.94
N ASP A 6 -6.39 -3.91 -7.00
CA ASP A 6 -6.06 -3.94 -5.57
C ASP A 6 -5.35 -5.24 -5.18
N ILE A 7 -5.78 -6.39 -5.73
CA ILE A 7 -5.24 -7.70 -5.34
C ILE A 7 -4.04 -8.13 -6.19
N ILE A 8 -4.07 -7.89 -7.51
CA ILE A 8 -3.03 -8.39 -8.42
C ILE A 8 -1.79 -7.48 -8.44
N GLY A 9 -1.91 -6.25 -7.92
CA GLY A 9 -0.85 -5.24 -7.98
C GLY A 9 -0.61 -4.71 -9.39
N SER A 10 0.56 -4.09 -9.62
CA SER A 10 1.00 -3.62 -10.94
C SER A 10 1.26 -4.84 -11.85
N PRO A 11 0.32 -5.20 -12.76
CA PRO A 11 0.36 -6.49 -13.46
C PRO A 11 1.55 -6.66 -14.41
N HIS A 12 2.26 -5.56 -14.68
CA HIS A 12 3.32 -5.50 -15.69
C HIS A 12 4.70 -5.14 -15.13
N ARG A 13 4.83 -4.84 -13.82
CA ARG A 13 6.13 -4.45 -13.23
C ARG A 13 6.26 -4.95 -11.78
N PRO A 14 7.27 -5.79 -11.47
CA PRO A 14 7.59 -6.09 -10.08
C PRO A 14 8.03 -4.79 -9.39
N VAL A 15 7.28 -4.38 -8.37
CA VAL A 15 7.62 -3.22 -7.55
C VAL A 15 8.72 -3.64 -6.59
N LEU A 16 9.92 -3.10 -6.77
CA LEU A 16 11.00 -3.21 -5.79
C LEU A 16 10.61 -2.42 -4.54
N PHE A 17 10.00 -3.11 -3.58
CA PHE A 17 9.60 -2.51 -2.31
C PHE A 17 10.80 -2.48 -1.36
N LEU A 18 11.35 -1.29 -1.14
CA LEU A 18 12.53 -1.13 -0.30
C LEU A 18 12.18 -1.30 1.19
N ARG A 19 13.10 -1.93 1.93
CA ARG A 19 12.95 -2.15 3.37
C ARG A 19 12.88 -0.83 4.16
N SER A 20 13.50 0.23 3.65
CA SER A 20 13.46 1.59 4.21
C SER A 20 12.05 2.18 4.21
N TRP A 21 11.17 1.76 3.29
CA TRP A 21 9.79 2.23 3.24
C TRP A 21 8.89 1.60 4.30
N ARG A 22 9.34 0.49 4.93
CA ARG A 22 8.64 -0.16 6.05
C ARG A 22 8.99 0.54 7.36
N THR A 23 8.67 1.82 7.44
CA THR A 23 8.81 2.58 8.70
C THR A 23 7.81 2.06 9.73
N GLN A 24 8.04 2.40 11.00
CA GLN A 24 7.11 2.06 12.07
C GLN A 24 5.71 2.63 11.79
N THR A 25 5.63 3.87 11.31
CA THR A 25 4.37 4.54 10.95
C THR A 25 3.64 3.81 9.82
N ALA A 26 4.32 3.50 8.72
CA ALA A 26 3.72 2.79 7.59
C ALA A 26 3.21 1.40 8.01
N THR A 27 4.00 0.69 8.82
CA THR A 27 3.65 -0.66 9.30
C THR A 27 2.44 -0.63 10.23
N LEU A 28 2.35 0.35 11.13
CA LEU A 28 1.21 0.51 12.05
C LEU A 28 -0.08 0.84 11.28
N LEU A 29 -0.03 1.77 10.33
CA LEU A 29 -1.17 2.12 9.48
C LEU A 29 -1.66 0.90 8.69
N ALA A 30 -0.74 0.22 8.01
CA ALA A 30 -1.05 -0.99 7.25
C ALA A 30 -1.66 -2.09 8.13
N ARG A 31 -1.14 -2.29 9.34
CA ARG A 31 -1.65 -3.29 10.28
C ARG A 31 -3.06 -2.94 10.76
N GLN A 32 -3.28 -1.68 11.13
CA GLN A 32 -4.59 -1.19 11.56
C GLN A 32 -5.64 -1.42 10.46
N MET A 33 -5.36 -0.99 9.23
CA MET A 33 -6.28 -1.18 8.10
C MET A 33 -6.55 -2.66 7.81
N TYR A 34 -5.51 -3.50 7.90
CA TYR A 34 -5.63 -4.94 7.67
C TYR A 34 -6.51 -5.64 8.72
N ASP A 35 -6.36 -5.27 9.99
CA ASP A 35 -7.08 -5.88 11.11
C ASP A 35 -8.52 -5.37 11.20
N SER A 36 -8.77 -4.08 10.93
CA SER A 36 -10.11 -3.48 10.92
C SER A 36 -10.89 -3.71 9.63
N ARG A 37 -10.19 -4.02 8.52
CA ARG A 37 -10.71 -4.00 7.14
C ARG A 37 -11.23 -2.63 6.69
N ASP A 38 -10.77 -1.57 7.35
CA ASP A 38 -11.05 -0.18 6.99
C ASP A 38 -9.78 0.43 6.36
N PHE A 39 -9.86 0.73 5.07
CA PHE A 39 -8.75 1.27 4.28
C PHE A 39 -8.89 2.78 4.01
N SER A 40 -9.70 3.49 4.80
CA SER A 40 -9.86 4.94 4.70
C SER A 40 -8.55 5.73 4.92
N ALA A 41 -7.59 5.14 5.62
CA ALA A 41 -6.27 5.72 5.87
C ALA A 41 -5.24 5.49 4.74
N MET A 42 -5.64 4.98 3.57
CA MET A 42 -4.73 4.75 2.44
C MET A 42 -3.98 6.02 1.96
N PRO A 43 -4.60 7.21 1.88
CA PRO A 43 -3.86 8.44 1.58
C PRO A 43 -2.77 8.75 2.61
N ILE A 44 -3.05 8.50 3.90
CA ILE A 44 -2.09 8.72 4.99
C ILE A 44 -0.92 7.72 4.89
N LEU A 45 -1.20 6.47 4.48
CA LEU A 45 -0.16 5.50 4.18
C LEU A 45 0.73 5.98 3.02
N ALA A 46 0.17 6.60 2.00
CA ALA A 46 0.93 7.15 0.88
C ALA A 46 1.91 8.24 1.34
N ASP A 47 1.46 9.15 2.18
CA ASP A 47 2.29 10.21 2.76
C ASP A 47 3.42 9.61 3.61
N ALA A 48 3.10 8.64 4.47
CA ALA A 48 4.10 7.96 5.29
C ALA A 48 5.14 7.20 4.45
N LEU A 49 4.76 6.67 3.28
CA LEU A 49 5.69 6.05 2.33
C LEU A 49 6.55 7.10 1.63
N GLN A 50 5.99 8.24 1.22
CA GLN A 50 6.75 9.36 0.64
C GLN A 50 7.79 9.91 1.62
N ASP A 51 7.41 10.12 2.87
CA ASP A 51 8.32 10.57 3.94
C ASP A 51 9.46 9.58 4.18
N ALA A 52 9.22 8.28 3.97
CA ALA A 52 10.23 7.24 4.01
C ALA A 52 11.12 7.17 2.75
N GLY A 53 10.94 8.08 1.79
CA GLY A 53 11.67 8.15 0.53
C GLY A 53 11.09 7.28 -0.58
N CYS A 54 9.83 6.87 -0.52
CA CYS A 54 9.16 6.18 -1.63
C CYS A 54 8.80 7.18 -2.73
N SER A 55 9.45 7.06 -3.88
CA SER A 55 9.16 7.82 -5.10
C SER A 55 8.49 6.98 -6.19
N ASN A 56 8.05 5.75 -5.87
CA ASN A 56 7.43 4.86 -6.84
C ASN A 56 6.00 5.33 -7.16
N ALA A 57 5.81 5.88 -8.36
CA ALA A 57 4.53 6.41 -8.81
C ALA A 57 3.40 5.37 -8.79
N ASP A 58 3.66 4.08 -9.04
CA ASP A 58 2.62 3.05 -9.00
C ASP A 58 2.09 2.82 -7.58
N VAL A 59 2.99 2.81 -6.59
CA VAL A 59 2.63 2.69 -5.16
C VAL A 59 1.82 3.90 -4.71
N LEU A 60 2.32 5.11 -5.00
CA LEU A 60 1.68 6.35 -4.55
C LEU A 60 0.33 6.57 -5.24
N ASN A 61 0.26 6.36 -6.56
CA ASN A 61 -0.99 6.49 -7.31
C ASN A 61 -2.02 5.44 -6.87
N HIS A 62 -1.59 4.23 -6.49
CA HIS A 62 -2.50 3.23 -5.95
C HIS A 62 -3.11 3.69 -4.62
N CYS A 63 -2.29 4.19 -3.70
CA CYS A 63 -2.78 4.68 -2.40
C CYS A 63 -3.65 5.95 -2.50
N HIS A 64 -3.39 6.82 -3.48
CA HIS A 64 -4.19 8.01 -3.73
C HIS A 64 -5.43 7.73 -4.59
N GLY A 65 -5.49 6.57 -5.25
CA GLY A 65 -6.58 6.22 -6.13
C GLY A 65 -7.88 6.06 -5.35
N ALA A 66 -8.99 6.56 -5.91
CA ALA A 66 -10.34 6.35 -5.36
C ALA A 66 -10.85 4.89 -5.51
N GLY A 67 -9.94 3.92 -5.58
CA GLY A 67 -10.24 2.51 -5.69
C GLY A 67 -10.77 1.94 -4.37
N LEU A 68 -11.58 0.89 -4.47
CA LEU A 68 -11.92 0.08 -3.29
C LEU A 68 -10.70 -0.75 -2.90
N HIS A 69 -10.19 -0.51 -1.70
CA HIS A 69 -9.15 -1.31 -1.08
C HIS A 69 -9.76 -2.36 -0.16
N VAL A 70 -9.21 -3.57 -0.22
CA VAL A 70 -9.64 -4.70 0.58
C VAL A 70 -8.43 -5.44 1.16
N ARG A 71 -8.69 -6.40 2.04
CA ARG A 71 -7.65 -7.32 2.50
C ARG A 71 -7.10 -8.10 1.29
N GLY A 72 -5.79 -8.01 1.07
CA GLY A 72 -5.16 -8.43 -0.19
C GLY A 72 -4.67 -7.26 -1.05
N CYS A 73 -4.90 -6.01 -0.61
CA CYS A 73 -4.27 -4.83 -1.21
C CYS A 73 -2.75 -5.01 -1.27
N TRP A 74 -2.21 -5.03 -2.49
CA TRP A 74 -0.81 -5.35 -2.73
C TRP A 74 0.16 -4.39 -2.03
N VAL A 75 -0.16 -3.09 -1.90
CA VAL A 75 0.70 -2.14 -1.18
C VAL A 75 0.73 -2.45 0.32
N VAL A 76 -0.44 -2.70 0.92
CA VAL A 76 -0.56 -3.03 2.34
C VAL A 76 0.16 -4.35 2.64
N ASP A 77 0.01 -5.34 1.78
CA ASP A 77 0.67 -6.63 1.92
C ASP A 77 2.21 -6.49 1.78
N LEU A 78 2.70 -5.68 0.83
CA LEU A 78 4.13 -5.36 0.72
C LEU A 78 4.69 -4.63 1.95
N VAL A 79 3.93 -3.71 2.54
CA VAL A 79 4.32 -3.01 3.79
C VAL A 79 4.39 -4.01 4.94
N LEU A 80 3.42 -4.93 5.05
CA LEU A 80 3.37 -5.95 6.08
C LEU A 80 4.34 -7.13 5.84
N GLY A 81 5.03 -7.16 4.70
CA GLY A 81 5.90 -8.27 4.31
C GLY A 81 5.15 -9.57 4.02
N LYS A 82 3.88 -9.47 3.63
CA LYS A 82 3.04 -10.57 3.17
C LYS A 82 3.16 -10.62 1.64
N SER A 83 3.92 -11.55 1.10
CA SER A 83 4.01 -11.85 -0.34
C SER A 83 4.58 -13.24 -0.54
#